data_AF-A0A9E5GN21-F1
#
_entry.id   AF-A0A9E5GN21-F1
#
_cell.length_a   1.000
_cell.length_b   1.000
_cell.length_c   1.000
_cell.angle_alpha   90.00
_cell.angle_beta   90.00
_cell.angle_gamma   90.00
#
_symmetry.space_group_name_H-M   'P 1'
#
loop_
_entity.id
_entity.type
_entity.pdbx_description
1 polymer ?
#
loop_
_entity_poly.entity_id
_entity_poly.type
_entity_poly.pdbx_seq_one_letter_code
_entity_poly.pdbx_strand_id
1 'polypeptide(L)'
;MNNWLKIHSIHGLYALMFITLIAGCRKANDCDSDQIDQSRGACDVTLTEASSFVMTTNGSQRLFTSNSIPNHKVGLFGSGSGSLNPNAITAQASSYGVPLQPVFAATMTPLLSTSGSGPASGPQFSFGLLLNGVELDPVAAEPFPHNSRLNPNANWEWNLEAINVKIGLDCNNAHVQPNGKYHYHGSPLNFLDSINAMPGEMTLMGYAADGFPIYDQYGYELAGDSSSAIVRLTSSYRLKVGERPGDGRSAPCGIYDGAYSNDYEYVNGLGTLDEANGRSGVTPEYPTGTYYYVITDEFPSIPRYHKGSPSQDFKIGP
;
A
#
# COMPACT_ATOMS: atom_id res chain seq x y z
N MET A 1 69.59 -74.22 -21.95
CA MET A 1 68.82 -75.42 -21.55
C MET A 1 67.57 -74.94 -20.83
N ASN A 2 66.39 -75.29 -21.37
CA ASN A 2 65.05 -75.46 -20.78
C ASN A 2 64.61 -74.48 -19.65
N ASN A 3 63.45 -73.84 -19.68
CA ASN A 3 62.15 -74.43 -19.99
C ASN A 3 61.07 -73.37 -20.24
N TRP A 4 60.01 -73.84 -20.88
CA TRP A 4 58.79 -73.17 -21.30
C TRP A 4 57.82 -72.79 -20.17
N LEU A 5 56.98 -71.80 -20.50
CA LEU A 5 55.60 -71.52 -20.10
C LEU A 5 55.19 -71.50 -18.61
N LYS A 6 54.62 -70.35 -18.20
CA LYS A 6 53.28 -70.29 -17.60
C LYS A 6 52.70 -68.88 -17.72
N ILE A 7 51.58 -68.78 -18.45
CA ILE A 7 50.66 -67.64 -18.51
C ILE A 7 49.63 -67.82 -17.39
N HIS A 8 49.24 -66.71 -16.75
CA HIS A 8 47.99 -66.34 -16.03
C HIS A 8 48.41 -65.27 -15.00
N SER A 9 47.76 -64.15 -14.73
CA SER A 9 46.41 -63.66 -15.02
C SER A 9 46.46 -62.13 -14.93
N ILE A 10 45.67 -61.46 -15.77
CA ILE A 10 45.35 -60.03 -15.77
C ILE A 10 44.70 -59.66 -14.43
N HIS A 11 44.94 -58.46 -13.88
CA HIS A 11 43.93 -57.59 -13.23
C HIS A 11 44.56 -56.21 -13.00
N GLY A 12 44.18 -55.24 -13.83
CA GLY A 12 44.50 -53.83 -13.66
C GLY A 12 43.63 -53.21 -12.57
N LEU A 13 44.25 -52.48 -11.65
CA LEU A 13 43.56 -51.69 -10.64
C LEU A 13 43.22 -50.32 -11.23
N TYR A 14 41.94 -50.10 -11.56
CA TYR A 14 41.40 -48.76 -11.80
C TYR A 14 41.15 -48.09 -10.45
N ALA A 15 41.79 -46.94 -10.21
CA ALA A 15 41.51 -46.10 -9.06
C ALA A 15 40.14 -45.42 -9.24
N LEU A 16 39.15 -45.86 -8.47
CA LEU A 16 37.82 -45.24 -8.39
C LEU A 16 37.94 -43.93 -7.61
N MET A 17 37.76 -42.81 -8.31
CA MET A 17 37.64 -41.48 -7.71
C MET A 17 36.24 -41.38 -7.07
N PHE A 18 36.13 -41.55 -5.76
CA PHE A 18 34.90 -41.32 -5.02
C PHE A 18 34.64 -39.80 -4.94
N ILE A 19 33.89 -39.28 -5.92
CA ILE A 19 33.21 -38.00 -5.76
C ILE A 19 31.99 -38.29 -4.88
N THR A 20 32.09 -37.97 -3.60
CA THR A 20 30.92 -37.84 -2.72
C THR A 20 30.08 -36.68 -3.22
N LEU A 21 29.17 -36.96 -4.15
CA LEU A 21 28.00 -36.12 -4.40
C LEU A 21 27.15 -36.21 -3.13
N ILE A 22 27.31 -35.22 -2.24
CA ILE A 22 26.28 -34.92 -1.25
C ILE A 22 25.13 -34.32 -2.05
N ALA A 23 24.31 -35.17 -2.65
CA ALA A 23 22.95 -34.82 -3.04
C ALA A 23 22.20 -34.59 -1.73
N GLY A 24 22.38 -33.40 -1.16
CA GLY A 24 21.46 -32.88 -0.17
C GLY A 24 20.10 -32.90 -0.83
N CYS A 25 19.23 -33.79 -0.36
CA CYS A 25 17.80 -33.70 -0.60
C CYS A 25 17.37 -32.33 -0.03
N ARG A 26 17.45 -31.26 -0.84
CA ARG A 26 16.59 -30.11 -0.61
C ARG A 26 15.19 -30.67 -0.79
N LYS A 27 14.47 -30.88 0.31
CA LYS A 27 13.02 -30.88 0.25
C LYS A 27 12.66 -29.66 -0.60
N ALA A 28 11.80 -29.82 -1.61
CA ALA A 28 11.18 -28.67 -2.23
C ALA A 28 10.66 -27.83 -1.06
N ASN A 29 11.26 -26.67 -0.82
CA ASN A 29 10.67 -25.72 0.09
C ASN A 29 9.33 -25.40 -0.57
N ASP A 30 8.24 -25.69 0.12
CA ASP A 30 6.88 -25.37 -0.30
C ASP A 30 6.69 -23.86 -0.19
N CYS A 31 7.53 -23.12 -0.91
CA CYS A 31 7.54 -21.68 -1.03
C CYS A 31 6.56 -21.31 -2.13
N ASP A 32 5.27 -21.55 -1.87
CA ASP A 32 4.22 -20.93 -2.65
C ASP A 32 4.21 -19.45 -2.29
N SER A 33 4.67 -18.61 -3.22
CA SER A 33 4.54 -17.16 -3.08
C SER A 33 3.09 -16.78 -3.35
N ASP A 34 2.58 -15.81 -2.59
CA ASP A 34 1.32 -15.17 -2.93
C ASP A 34 1.40 -14.59 -4.34
N GLN A 35 0.33 -14.76 -5.09
CA GLN A 35 0.29 -14.33 -6.48
C GLN A 35 -0.09 -12.85 -6.55
N ILE A 36 0.69 -12.10 -7.32
CA ILE A 36 0.35 -10.72 -7.67
C ILE A 36 -0.94 -10.72 -8.48
N ASP A 37 -1.91 -9.93 -8.02
CA ASP A 37 -3.16 -9.66 -8.72
C ASP A 37 -3.46 -8.16 -8.68
N GLN A 38 -3.28 -7.51 -9.82
CA GLN A 38 -3.59 -6.09 -10.03
C GLN A 38 -4.91 -5.91 -10.81
N SER A 39 -5.71 -6.96 -10.97
CA SER A 39 -7.01 -6.84 -11.63
C SER A 39 -7.95 -5.94 -10.83
N ARG A 40 -8.81 -5.23 -11.56
CA ARG A 40 -9.83 -4.34 -11.00
C ARG A 40 -11.18 -4.62 -11.62
N GLY A 41 -12.21 -4.59 -10.79
CA GLY A 41 -13.58 -4.61 -11.27
C GLY A 41 -13.94 -3.34 -12.04
N ALA A 42 -14.95 -3.42 -12.90
CA ALA A 42 -15.50 -2.23 -13.56
C ALA A 42 -16.13 -1.28 -12.53
N CYS A 43 -16.22 0.01 -12.87
CA CYS A 43 -17.02 0.99 -12.13
C CYS A 43 -18.19 1.49 -12.98
N ASP A 44 -19.23 0.69 -13.07
CA ASP A 44 -20.42 0.96 -13.88
C ASP A 44 -21.69 1.16 -13.03
N VAL A 45 -21.59 1.08 -11.70
CA VAL A 45 -22.69 1.27 -10.77
C VAL A 45 -22.78 2.72 -10.32
N THR A 46 -23.96 3.32 -10.47
CA THR A 46 -24.32 4.60 -9.86
C THR A 46 -25.06 4.34 -8.56
N LEU A 47 -24.59 4.92 -7.46
CA LEU A 47 -25.25 4.82 -6.16
C LEU A 47 -26.54 5.65 -6.14
N THR A 48 -27.56 5.13 -5.46
CA THR A 48 -28.84 5.84 -5.26
C THR A 48 -28.75 6.89 -4.17
N GLU A 49 -27.93 6.64 -3.15
CA GLU A 49 -27.64 7.60 -2.09
C GLU A 49 -26.77 8.72 -2.65
N ALA A 50 -27.12 9.97 -2.33
CA ALA A 50 -26.33 11.12 -2.74
C ALA A 50 -25.07 11.26 -1.87
N SER A 51 -23.97 11.68 -2.48
CA SER A 51 -22.77 12.10 -1.75
C SER A 51 -23.07 13.31 -0.87
N SER A 52 -22.59 13.27 0.38
CA SER A 52 -22.63 14.38 1.31
C SER A 52 -21.26 14.55 1.93
N PHE A 53 -20.64 15.70 1.66
CA PHE A 53 -19.36 16.10 2.21
C PHE A 53 -19.40 17.59 2.51
N VAL A 54 -19.00 17.96 3.73
CA VAL A 54 -18.90 19.35 4.15
C VAL A 54 -17.55 19.53 4.82
N MET A 55 -16.83 20.59 4.41
CA MET A 55 -15.61 21.04 5.06
C MET A 55 -15.83 22.43 5.62
N THR A 56 -15.52 22.62 6.90
CA THR A 56 -15.55 23.93 7.56
C THR A 56 -14.26 24.17 8.33
N THR A 57 -14.13 25.36 8.89
CA THR A 57 -13.04 25.70 9.81
C THR A 57 -13.63 26.17 11.14
N ASN A 58 -12.99 25.78 12.23
CA ASN A 58 -13.34 26.22 13.57
C ASN A 58 -12.05 26.42 14.38
N GLY A 59 -11.72 27.68 14.68
CA GLY A 59 -10.47 28.02 15.35
C GLY A 59 -9.25 27.54 14.56
N SER A 60 -8.43 26.68 15.15
CA SER A 60 -7.23 26.10 14.53
C SER A 60 -7.48 24.78 13.80
N GLN A 61 -8.73 24.33 13.69
CA GLN A 61 -9.08 23.05 13.08
C GLN A 61 -9.83 23.20 11.76
N ARG A 62 -9.54 22.30 10.83
CA ARG A 62 -10.34 21.99 9.66
C ARG A 62 -11.24 20.81 10.04
N LEU A 63 -12.54 21.01 9.93
CA LEU A 63 -13.56 20.03 10.29
C LEU A 63 -14.20 19.47 9.02
N PHE A 64 -14.46 18.17 9.03
CA PHE A 64 -15.12 17.46 7.95
C PHE A 64 -16.32 16.70 8.50
N THR A 65 -17.42 16.70 7.75
CA THR A 65 -18.51 15.74 7.95
C THR A 65 -18.79 15.05 6.63
N SER A 66 -18.94 13.73 6.62
CA SER A 66 -19.20 12.96 5.42
C SER A 66 -20.09 11.75 5.67
N ASN A 67 -20.87 11.39 4.65
CA ASN A 67 -21.55 10.11 4.59
C ASN A 67 -20.75 8.99 3.90
N SER A 68 -19.49 9.23 3.50
CA SER A 68 -18.62 8.28 2.82
C SER A 68 -19.18 7.70 1.51
N ILE A 69 -20.16 8.37 0.91
CA ILE A 69 -20.68 8.02 -0.42
C ILE A 69 -19.90 8.82 -1.47
N PRO A 70 -19.18 8.17 -2.40
CA PRO A 70 -18.49 8.87 -3.47
C PRO A 70 -19.48 9.53 -4.44
N ASN A 71 -19.06 10.64 -5.03
CA ASN A 71 -19.77 11.37 -6.07
C ASN A 71 -19.48 10.85 -7.50
N HIS A 72 -19.01 9.61 -7.63
CA HIS A 72 -18.65 8.97 -8.88
C HIS A 72 -19.16 7.53 -8.95
N LYS A 73 -19.04 6.90 -10.13
CA LYS A 73 -19.39 5.48 -10.29
C LYS A 73 -18.44 4.56 -9.53
N VAL A 74 -18.98 3.47 -9.02
CA VAL A 74 -18.29 2.45 -8.23
C VAL A 74 -18.49 1.07 -8.84
N GLY A 75 -17.78 0.08 -8.34
CA GLY A 75 -18.03 -1.32 -8.68
C GLY A 75 -19.32 -1.90 -8.11
N LEU A 76 -19.66 -3.10 -8.55
CA LEU A 76 -20.76 -3.87 -7.98
C LEU A 76 -20.30 -4.51 -6.66
N PHE A 77 -20.97 -4.16 -5.57
CA PHE A 77 -20.67 -4.64 -4.22
C PHE A 77 -21.94 -5.16 -3.51
N GLY A 78 -21.78 -6.14 -2.62
CA GLY A 78 -22.88 -6.79 -1.89
C GLY A 78 -23.00 -8.28 -2.18
N SER A 79 -24.09 -8.92 -1.76
CA SER A 79 -24.27 -10.38 -1.86
C SER A 79 -24.75 -10.90 -3.23
N GLY A 80 -24.84 -10.03 -4.24
CA GLY A 80 -25.29 -10.38 -5.59
C GLY A 80 -24.26 -11.18 -6.41
N SER A 81 -24.72 -11.83 -7.48
CA SER A 81 -23.83 -12.46 -8.46
C SER A 81 -22.99 -11.41 -9.17
N GLY A 82 -21.68 -11.66 -9.29
CA GLY A 82 -20.74 -10.73 -9.93
C GLY A 82 -20.22 -9.62 -9.03
N SER A 83 -20.62 -9.56 -7.76
CA SER A 83 -20.06 -8.61 -6.80
C SER A 83 -18.55 -8.82 -6.59
N LEU A 84 -17.81 -7.71 -6.53
CA LEU A 84 -16.37 -7.70 -6.29
C LEU A 84 -16.03 -8.06 -4.84
N ASN A 85 -16.90 -7.67 -3.91
CA ASN A 85 -16.84 -8.06 -2.51
C ASN A 85 -18.26 -8.24 -1.93
N PRO A 86 -18.42 -8.98 -0.81
CA PRO A 86 -19.74 -9.34 -0.29
C PRO A 86 -20.46 -8.19 0.44
N ASN A 87 -19.80 -7.06 0.71
CA ASN A 87 -20.33 -5.98 1.53
C ASN A 87 -20.96 -4.90 0.66
N ALA A 88 -22.21 -4.50 0.92
CA ALA A 88 -22.84 -3.42 0.16
C ALA A 88 -22.42 -2.04 0.70
N ILE A 89 -22.28 -1.04 -0.18
CA ILE A 89 -22.01 0.34 0.22
C ILE A 89 -23.22 0.91 0.97
N THR A 90 -22.99 1.51 2.12
CA THR A 90 -24.02 2.22 2.91
C THR A 90 -23.49 3.57 3.38
N ALA A 91 -24.40 4.54 3.51
CA ALA A 91 -24.07 5.86 4.04
C ALA A 91 -23.59 5.74 5.50
N GLN A 92 -22.52 6.46 5.81
CA GLN A 92 -21.96 6.59 7.15
C GLN A 92 -22.36 7.93 7.79
N ALA A 93 -22.02 8.13 9.05
CA ALA A 93 -22.17 9.40 9.74
C ALA A 93 -20.83 9.76 10.38
N SER A 94 -19.88 10.18 9.54
CA SER A 94 -18.50 10.41 9.95
C SER A 94 -18.19 11.90 10.13
N SER A 95 -17.43 12.21 11.18
CA SER A 95 -16.91 13.54 11.46
C SER A 95 -15.44 13.45 11.80
N TYR A 96 -14.63 14.37 11.27
CA TYR A 96 -13.19 14.39 11.48
C TYR A 96 -12.72 15.83 11.72
N GLY A 97 -11.66 16.00 12.51
CA GLY A 97 -10.96 17.26 12.72
C GLY A 97 -9.46 17.09 12.56
N VAL A 98 -8.83 17.95 11.75
CA VAL A 98 -7.37 18.00 11.57
C VAL A 98 -6.85 19.42 11.75
N PRO A 99 -5.58 19.65 12.09
CA PRO A 99 -5.05 21.00 12.26
C PRO A 99 -5.04 21.77 10.93
N LEU A 100 -5.39 23.06 10.97
CA LEU A 100 -5.25 23.97 9.82
C LEU A 100 -3.80 24.33 9.52
N GLN A 101 -2.95 24.28 10.54
CA GLN A 101 -1.52 24.57 10.48
C GLN A 101 -0.78 23.35 11.03
N PRO A 102 -0.67 22.27 10.24
CA PRO A 102 0.03 21.06 10.63
C PRO A 102 1.52 21.36 10.86
N VAL A 103 2.13 20.63 11.79
CA VAL A 103 3.56 20.75 12.12
C VAL A 103 4.21 19.38 12.07
N PHE A 104 5.51 19.33 11.80
CA PHE A 104 6.26 18.09 11.85
C PHE A 104 6.33 17.53 13.27
N ALA A 105 6.08 16.23 13.38
CA ALA A 105 6.39 15.48 14.58
C ALA A 105 7.89 15.14 14.59
N ALA A 106 8.44 14.89 15.79
CA ALA A 106 9.83 14.45 15.93
C ALA A 106 10.09 13.09 15.27
N THR A 107 9.05 12.26 15.20
CA THR A 107 9.05 10.93 14.58
C THR A 107 7.80 10.78 13.73
N MET A 108 7.93 10.18 12.55
CA MET A 108 6.78 9.86 11.71
C MET A 108 5.91 8.80 12.37
N THR A 109 4.60 8.89 12.20
CA THR A 109 3.64 7.90 12.72
C THR A 109 3.31 6.89 11.62
N PRO A 110 3.66 5.60 11.75
CA PRO A 110 3.30 4.59 10.75
C PRO A 110 1.80 4.29 10.76
N LEU A 111 1.24 3.95 9.61
CA LEU A 111 -0.13 3.45 9.50
C LEU A 111 -0.28 2.00 9.99
N LEU A 112 0.82 1.25 10.05
CA LEU A 112 0.85 -0.17 10.43
C LEU A 112 1.68 -0.34 11.71
N SER A 113 1.13 -1.05 12.70
CA SER A 113 1.90 -1.54 13.85
C SER A 113 2.25 -3.01 13.65
N THR A 114 3.54 -3.33 13.60
CA THR A 114 4.03 -4.72 13.50
C THR A 114 4.25 -5.39 14.86
N SER A 115 4.09 -4.63 15.94
CA SER A 115 4.33 -5.08 17.32
C SER A 115 3.04 -5.07 18.14
N GLY A 116 3.00 -5.88 19.20
CA GLY A 116 1.82 -6.02 20.05
C GLY A 116 0.91 -7.18 19.63
N SER A 117 -0.32 -7.18 20.12
CA SER A 117 -1.29 -8.25 19.86
C SER A 117 -2.71 -7.69 19.77
N GLY A 118 -3.56 -8.32 18.96
CA GLY A 118 -4.95 -7.90 18.79
C GLY A 118 -5.02 -6.48 18.19
N PRO A 119 -5.82 -5.56 18.75
CA PRO A 119 -5.96 -4.20 18.21
C PRO A 119 -4.67 -3.36 18.19
N ALA A 120 -3.68 -3.71 19.01
CA ALA A 120 -2.39 -2.99 19.07
C ALA A 120 -1.44 -3.32 17.90
N SER A 121 -1.79 -4.33 17.10
CA SER A 121 -1.06 -4.76 15.90
C SER A 121 -1.96 -4.65 14.66
N GLY A 122 -1.37 -4.42 13.49
CA GLY A 122 -2.10 -4.20 12.24
C GLY A 122 -2.37 -2.74 11.92
N PRO A 123 -3.29 -2.44 10.98
CA PRO A 123 -3.65 -1.08 10.60
C PRO A 123 -4.08 -0.27 11.82
N GLN A 124 -3.49 0.91 11.97
CA GLN A 124 -3.65 1.80 13.12
C GLN A 124 -4.40 3.07 12.78
N PHE A 125 -4.29 3.55 11.55
CA PHE A 125 -4.91 4.79 11.09
C PHE A 125 -5.31 4.67 9.62
N SER A 126 -6.47 5.22 9.26
CA SER A 126 -6.71 5.65 7.89
C SER A 126 -5.75 6.81 7.59
N PHE A 127 -5.25 6.89 6.36
CA PHE A 127 -4.25 7.90 6.00
C PHE A 127 -4.84 9.32 6.01
N GLY A 128 -6.03 9.49 5.45
CA GLY A 128 -6.66 10.80 5.29
C GLY A 128 -8.03 10.71 4.62
N LEU A 129 -8.58 11.88 4.31
CA LEU A 129 -9.89 12.03 3.69
C LEU A 129 -9.76 12.84 2.41
N LEU A 130 -10.36 12.35 1.31
CA LEU A 130 -10.45 13.08 0.06
C LEU A 130 -11.63 14.07 0.06
N LEU A 131 -11.60 15.03 -0.86
CA LEU A 131 -12.62 16.09 -0.98
C LEU A 131 -14.00 15.58 -1.44
N ASN A 132 -14.13 14.30 -1.78
CA ASN A 132 -15.43 13.63 -1.97
C ASN A 132 -15.94 12.91 -0.70
N GLY A 133 -15.21 13.00 0.42
CA GLY A 133 -15.60 12.41 1.70
C GLY A 133 -15.29 10.92 1.87
N VAL A 134 -14.53 10.33 0.96
CA VAL A 134 -14.07 8.94 1.05
C VAL A 134 -12.66 8.88 1.63
N GLU A 135 -12.42 7.91 2.51
CA GLU A 135 -11.13 7.72 3.17
C GLU A 135 -10.10 7.04 2.27
N LEU A 136 -8.85 7.37 2.52
CA LEU A 136 -7.67 6.64 2.08
C LEU A 136 -7.26 5.67 3.18
N ASP A 137 -7.33 4.37 2.94
CA ASP A 137 -6.95 3.33 3.90
C ASP A 137 -6.15 2.27 3.15
N PRO A 138 -4.81 2.45 3.04
CA PRO A 138 -4.02 1.65 2.10
C PRO A 138 -3.47 0.35 2.69
N VAL A 139 -3.57 0.15 4.02
CA VAL A 139 -2.97 -0.99 4.71
C VAL A 139 -4.03 -2.09 4.80
N ALA A 140 -3.85 -3.17 4.04
CA ALA A 140 -4.77 -4.30 4.12
C ALA A 140 -4.72 -4.91 5.53
N ALA A 141 -5.85 -5.40 6.04
CA ALA A 141 -5.89 -6.14 7.30
C ALA A 141 -5.45 -7.62 7.13
N GLU A 142 -4.46 -7.86 6.28
CA GLU A 142 -4.01 -9.17 5.81
C GLU A 142 -2.55 -9.44 6.20
N PRO A 143 -2.25 -9.78 7.47
CA PRO A 143 -0.91 -10.21 7.87
C PRO A 143 -0.65 -11.65 7.44
N PHE A 144 0.59 -12.02 7.17
CA PHE A 144 0.95 -13.42 6.89
C PHE A 144 0.53 -14.34 8.06
N PRO A 145 -0.08 -15.52 7.81
CA PRO A 145 -0.31 -16.19 6.52
C PRO A 145 -1.69 -15.89 5.88
N HIS A 146 -2.25 -14.70 6.10
CA HIS A 146 -3.46 -14.16 5.46
C HIS A 146 -4.74 -14.97 5.69
N ASN A 147 -4.81 -15.64 6.84
CA ASN A 147 -5.98 -16.44 7.23
C ASN A 147 -6.90 -15.74 8.24
N SER A 148 -6.35 -14.83 9.05
CA SER A 148 -7.10 -13.96 9.96
C SER A 148 -6.18 -12.94 10.63
N ARG A 149 -6.62 -11.68 10.70
CA ARG A 149 -5.99 -10.64 11.54
C ARG A 149 -5.94 -10.97 13.03
N LEU A 150 -6.76 -11.92 13.50
CA LEU A 150 -6.82 -12.37 14.90
C LEU A 150 -5.99 -13.63 15.15
N ASN A 151 -5.27 -14.12 14.14
CA ASN A 151 -4.38 -15.26 14.31
C ASN A 151 -3.27 -14.89 15.32
N PRO A 152 -3.08 -15.69 16.40
CA PRO A 152 -2.04 -15.42 17.40
C PRO A 152 -0.61 -15.50 16.84
N ASN A 153 -0.44 -16.13 15.66
CA ASN A 153 0.82 -16.22 14.92
C ASN A 153 0.85 -15.28 13.71
N ALA A 154 -0.05 -14.29 13.63
CA ALA A 154 -0.04 -13.31 12.56
C ALA A 154 1.29 -12.55 12.55
N ASN A 155 1.95 -12.51 11.40
CA ASN A 155 3.16 -11.73 11.21
C ASN A 155 2.83 -10.46 10.41
N TRP A 156 2.70 -9.35 11.12
CA TRP A 156 2.37 -8.04 10.54
C TRP A 156 3.54 -7.38 9.82
N GLU A 157 4.79 -7.83 10.01
CA GLU A 157 5.90 -7.36 9.17
C GLU A 157 5.72 -7.75 7.71
N TRP A 158 4.96 -8.82 7.46
CA TRP A 158 4.58 -9.31 6.14
C TRP A 158 3.08 -9.11 5.94
N ASN A 159 2.72 -7.88 5.61
CA ASN A 159 1.37 -7.46 5.26
C ASN A 159 1.19 -7.38 3.74
N LEU A 160 0.08 -7.90 3.20
CA LEU A 160 -0.17 -7.82 1.76
C LEU A 160 -0.34 -6.38 1.30
N GLU A 161 0.26 -6.06 0.16
CA GLU A 161 0.06 -4.79 -0.52
C GLU A 161 -1.29 -4.80 -1.23
N ALA A 162 -2.25 -4.05 -0.69
CA ALA A 162 -3.66 -4.11 -1.08
C ALA A 162 -3.92 -3.99 -2.59
N ILE A 163 -3.15 -3.15 -3.28
CA ILE A 163 -3.28 -2.95 -4.74
C ILE A 163 -2.63 -4.06 -5.58
N ASN A 164 -1.84 -4.93 -4.98
CA ASN A 164 -1.15 -6.04 -5.65
C ASN A 164 -1.78 -7.40 -5.35
N VAL A 165 -2.90 -7.45 -4.62
CA VAL A 165 -3.58 -8.70 -4.27
C VAL A 165 -5.08 -8.65 -4.53
N LYS A 166 -5.69 -9.83 -4.65
CA LYS A 166 -7.11 -9.97 -4.97
C LYS A 166 -8.01 -9.76 -3.74
N ILE A 167 -8.28 -8.51 -3.38
CA ILE A 167 -9.16 -8.14 -2.26
C ILE A 167 -10.50 -7.51 -2.71
N GLY A 168 -10.86 -7.68 -3.98
CA GLY A 168 -12.14 -7.22 -4.52
C GLY A 168 -12.18 -5.71 -4.81
N LEU A 169 -11.08 -5.15 -5.31
CA LEU A 169 -11.01 -3.73 -5.68
C LEU A 169 -11.77 -3.44 -6.98
N ASP A 170 -12.47 -2.31 -7.02
CA ASP A 170 -12.99 -1.73 -8.24
C ASP A 170 -11.94 -0.87 -8.97
N CYS A 171 -12.31 -0.30 -10.11
CA CYS A 171 -11.43 0.53 -10.93
C CYS A 171 -10.88 1.78 -10.22
N ASN A 172 -11.45 2.18 -9.08
CA ASN A 172 -10.94 3.29 -8.26
C ASN A 172 -9.94 2.80 -7.20
N ASN A 173 -9.47 1.56 -7.29
CA ASN A 173 -8.67 0.92 -6.24
C ASN A 173 -9.40 0.89 -4.89
N ALA A 174 -10.73 0.76 -4.87
CA ALA A 174 -11.52 0.78 -3.65
C ALA A 174 -12.37 -0.47 -3.46
N HIS A 175 -12.72 -0.71 -2.21
CA HIS A 175 -13.72 -1.72 -1.84
C HIS A 175 -14.46 -1.31 -0.58
N VAL A 176 -15.30 -2.22 -0.06
CA VAL A 176 -16.28 -1.92 0.99
C VAL A 176 -16.00 -2.71 2.26
N GLN A 177 -15.85 -2.03 3.39
CA GLN A 177 -15.73 -2.69 4.69
C GLN A 177 -17.03 -3.38 5.12
N PRO A 178 -17.00 -4.31 6.08
CA PRO A 178 -18.21 -5.00 6.59
C PRO A 178 -19.30 -4.07 7.15
N ASN A 179 -18.95 -2.86 7.57
CA ASN A 179 -19.89 -1.82 8.02
C ASN A 179 -20.51 -1.01 6.85
N GLY A 180 -20.15 -1.33 5.61
CA GLY A 180 -20.62 -0.67 4.40
C GLY A 180 -19.82 0.56 3.97
N LYS A 181 -18.73 0.90 4.66
CA LYS A 181 -17.88 2.04 4.31
C LYS A 181 -17.00 1.74 3.09
N TYR A 182 -17.21 2.48 2.01
CA TYR A 182 -16.34 2.50 0.83
C TYR A 182 -15.06 3.29 1.12
N HIS A 183 -13.90 2.80 0.68
CA HIS A 183 -12.59 3.43 0.92
C HIS A 183 -11.57 3.01 -0.14
N TYR A 184 -10.56 3.86 -0.38
CA TYR A 184 -9.52 3.64 -1.39
C TYR A 184 -8.24 3.04 -0.81
N HIS A 185 -7.66 2.10 -1.54
CA HIS A 185 -6.34 1.51 -1.33
C HIS A 185 -5.26 2.07 -2.27
N GLY A 186 -5.66 2.85 -3.28
CA GLY A 186 -4.77 3.49 -4.25
C GLY A 186 -5.42 4.71 -4.93
N SER A 187 -4.85 5.15 -6.05
CA SER A 187 -5.37 6.31 -6.79
C SER A 187 -6.82 6.11 -7.30
N PRO A 188 -7.78 6.98 -6.94
CA PRO A 188 -9.17 6.87 -7.35
C PRO A 188 -9.46 7.58 -8.68
N LEU A 189 -9.35 6.85 -9.79
CA LEU A 189 -9.45 7.40 -11.15
C LEU A 189 -10.74 8.22 -11.37
N ASN A 190 -11.91 7.72 -11.02
CA ASN A 190 -13.16 8.46 -11.26
C ASN A 190 -13.30 9.69 -10.35
N PHE A 191 -12.65 9.72 -9.18
CA PHE A 191 -12.60 10.93 -8.35
C PHE A 191 -11.72 11.99 -8.99
N LEU A 192 -10.53 11.61 -9.47
CA LEU A 192 -9.64 12.49 -10.23
C LEU A 192 -10.36 13.08 -11.45
N ASP A 193 -11.09 12.26 -12.21
CA ASP A 193 -11.92 12.72 -13.32
C ASP A 193 -13.02 13.69 -12.84
N SER A 194 -13.68 13.41 -11.71
CA SER A 194 -14.77 14.24 -11.18
C SER A 194 -14.33 15.66 -10.78
N ILE A 195 -13.06 15.82 -10.41
CA ILE A 195 -12.46 17.11 -10.07
C ILE A 195 -11.66 17.71 -11.23
N ASN A 196 -11.69 17.10 -12.42
CA ASN A 196 -10.92 17.45 -13.60
C ASN A 196 -9.41 17.56 -13.32
N ALA A 197 -8.86 16.60 -12.56
CA ALA A 197 -7.42 16.50 -12.39
C ALA A 197 -6.76 16.26 -13.76
N MET A 198 -5.76 17.06 -14.11
CA MET A 198 -5.11 17.01 -15.41
C MET A 198 -3.59 16.84 -15.26
N PRO A 199 -2.94 16.08 -16.16
CA PRO A 199 -1.49 16.11 -16.27
C PRO A 199 -0.98 17.55 -16.43
N GLY A 200 0.03 17.91 -15.64
CA GLY A 200 0.63 19.24 -15.69
C GLY A 200 -0.03 20.28 -14.77
N GLU A 201 -0.95 19.89 -13.89
CA GLU A 201 -1.50 20.75 -12.84
C GLU A 201 -1.31 20.13 -11.45
N MET A 202 -1.07 20.97 -10.43
CA MET A 202 -1.13 20.51 -9.03
C MET A 202 -2.60 20.46 -8.59
N THR A 203 -3.12 19.26 -8.35
CA THR A 203 -4.52 19.09 -7.93
C THR A 203 -4.60 18.66 -6.47
N LEU A 204 -5.19 19.50 -5.62
CA LEU A 204 -5.50 19.16 -4.23
C LEU A 204 -6.60 18.09 -4.20
N MET A 205 -6.29 16.93 -3.63
CA MET A 205 -7.22 15.80 -3.51
C MET A 205 -7.91 15.73 -2.15
N GLY A 206 -7.26 16.21 -1.09
CA GLY A 206 -7.74 16.05 0.28
C GLY A 206 -6.73 16.45 1.35
N TYR A 207 -6.94 15.92 2.55
CA TYR A 207 -6.08 16.20 3.70
C TYR A 207 -5.81 14.93 4.50
N ALA A 208 -4.56 14.76 4.91
CA ALA A 208 -4.13 13.65 5.75
C ALA A 208 -4.62 13.85 7.19
N ALA A 209 -4.63 12.76 7.97
CA ALA A 209 -5.07 12.78 9.36
C ALA A 209 -4.26 13.75 10.24
N ASP A 210 -3.02 14.08 9.85
CA ASP A 210 -2.16 15.05 10.53
C ASP A 210 -2.33 16.50 10.03
N GLY A 211 -3.23 16.73 9.06
CA GLY A 211 -3.63 18.04 8.55
C GLY A 211 -2.87 18.54 7.33
N PHE A 212 -1.77 17.89 6.92
CA PHE A 212 -1.07 18.25 5.68
C PHE A 212 -1.93 17.91 4.45
N PRO A 213 -1.87 18.73 3.39
CA PRO A 213 -2.62 18.49 2.16
C PRO A 213 -2.09 17.27 1.39
N ILE A 214 -2.99 16.66 0.63
CA ILE A 214 -2.73 15.52 -0.25
C ILE A 214 -2.98 15.98 -1.69
N TYR A 215 -2.00 15.80 -2.56
CA TYR A 215 -2.09 16.13 -3.98
C TYR A 215 -2.03 14.87 -4.85
N ASP A 216 -2.54 15.00 -6.07
CA ASP A 216 -2.22 14.08 -7.16
C ASP A 216 -0.72 14.13 -7.51
N GLN A 217 -0.27 13.21 -8.34
CA GLN A 217 1.12 12.96 -8.69
C GLN A 217 1.87 14.07 -9.45
N TYR A 218 1.31 15.26 -9.61
CA TYR A 218 1.93 16.37 -10.33
C TYR A 218 2.31 17.51 -9.39
N GLY A 219 3.51 18.05 -9.60
CA GLY A 219 4.05 19.15 -8.80
C GLY A 219 5.13 19.94 -9.52
N TYR A 220 5.46 21.12 -8.99
CA TYR A 220 6.56 21.95 -9.50
C TYR A 220 7.89 21.19 -9.51
N GLU A 221 8.63 21.23 -10.61
CA GLU A 221 9.95 20.59 -10.74
C GLU A 221 10.89 21.09 -9.64
N LEU A 222 10.93 22.41 -9.46
CA LEU A 222 11.59 23.05 -8.33
C LEU A 222 10.55 23.28 -7.23
N ALA A 223 10.61 22.49 -6.17
CA ALA A 223 9.56 22.46 -5.15
C ALA A 223 9.26 23.84 -4.52
N GLY A 224 10.25 24.74 -4.44
CA GLY A 224 10.09 26.10 -3.88
C GLY A 224 9.69 27.18 -4.90
N ASP A 225 9.46 26.84 -6.16
CA ASP A 225 9.26 27.81 -7.24
C ASP A 225 8.02 27.48 -8.08
N SER A 226 6.96 28.26 -7.87
CA SER A 226 5.69 28.12 -8.58
C SER A 226 5.73 28.56 -10.05
N SER A 227 6.87 29.10 -10.51
CA SER A 227 7.11 29.44 -11.92
C SER A 227 7.87 28.34 -12.68
N SER A 228 8.36 27.32 -11.97
CA SER A 228 9.00 26.15 -12.59
C SER A 228 7.97 25.27 -13.31
N ALA A 229 8.46 24.39 -14.20
CA ALA A 229 7.60 23.45 -14.90
C ALA A 229 6.86 22.53 -13.91
N ILE A 230 5.67 22.04 -14.28
CA ILE A 230 4.99 20.98 -13.53
C ILE A 230 5.37 19.63 -14.12
N VAL A 231 5.82 18.72 -13.27
CA VAL A 231 6.29 17.39 -13.62
C VAL A 231 5.60 16.34 -12.77
N ARG A 232 5.60 15.09 -13.25
CA ARG A 232 5.17 13.95 -12.44
C ARG A 232 6.19 13.69 -11.33
N LEU A 233 5.72 13.69 -10.09
CA LEU A 233 6.50 13.38 -8.90
C LEU A 233 6.57 11.86 -8.75
N THR A 234 7.74 11.36 -8.36
CA THR A 234 8.03 9.92 -8.31
C THR A 234 8.38 9.48 -6.90
N SER A 235 7.86 8.32 -6.52
CA SER A 235 8.20 7.64 -5.27
C SER A 235 9.70 7.32 -5.22
N SER A 236 10.27 7.39 -4.02
CA SER A 236 11.64 6.96 -3.75
C SER A 236 11.73 5.52 -3.24
N TYR A 237 10.68 4.72 -3.43
CA TYR A 237 10.69 3.30 -3.12
C TYR A 237 10.98 2.45 -4.37
N ARG A 238 11.62 1.31 -4.16
CA ARG A 238 11.77 0.27 -5.19
C ARG A 238 11.54 -1.10 -4.61
N LEU A 239 11.21 -2.04 -5.48
CA LEU A 239 11.19 -3.46 -5.15
C LEU A 239 12.61 -3.93 -4.78
N LYS A 240 12.73 -4.67 -3.67
CA LYS A 240 13.99 -5.32 -3.25
C LYS A 240 14.39 -6.39 -4.27
N VAL A 241 15.69 -6.68 -4.34
CA VAL A 241 16.23 -7.75 -5.19
C VAL A 241 16.61 -8.95 -4.34
N GLY A 242 16.27 -10.16 -4.79
CA GLY A 242 16.62 -11.42 -4.13
C GLY A 242 15.41 -12.16 -3.58
N GLU A 243 15.62 -12.94 -2.51
CA GLU A 243 14.62 -13.78 -1.86
C GLU A 243 14.28 -13.25 -0.47
N ARG A 244 13.00 -13.34 -0.10
CA ARG A 244 12.49 -13.15 1.25
C ARG A 244 13.12 -14.18 2.19
N PRO A 245 13.48 -13.79 3.42
CA PRO A 245 14.20 -14.66 4.35
C PRO A 245 13.33 -15.69 5.08
N GLY A 246 12.01 -15.72 4.83
CA GLY A 246 11.07 -16.55 5.58
C GLY A 246 11.21 -18.05 5.30
N ASP A 247 10.41 -18.82 6.04
CA ASP A 247 10.36 -20.28 5.99
C ASP A 247 9.08 -20.82 5.32
N GLY A 248 8.20 -19.94 4.83
CA GLY A 248 6.90 -20.28 4.28
C GLY A 248 5.84 -20.61 5.34
N ARG A 249 6.15 -20.43 6.62
CA ARG A 249 5.24 -20.80 7.73
C ARG A 249 5.04 -19.70 8.76
N SER A 250 6.11 -19.03 9.17
CA SER A 250 6.13 -17.88 10.09
C SER A 250 6.34 -16.54 9.36
N ALA A 251 6.96 -16.61 8.19
CA ALA A 251 7.12 -15.51 7.25
C ALA A 251 7.16 -16.07 5.82
N PRO A 252 6.75 -15.28 4.80
CA PRO A 252 6.83 -15.69 3.41
C PRO A 252 8.28 -15.89 2.95
N CYS A 253 8.47 -16.85 2.06
CA CYS A 253 9.71 -17.09 1.34
C CYS A 253 9.51 -16.80 -0.16
N GLY A 254 10.51 -17.13 -0.99
CA GLY A 254 10.49 -16.85 -2.43
C GLY A 254 11.01 -15.47 -2.77
N ILE A 255 10.88 -15.05 -4.03
CA ILE A 255 11.42 -13.76 -4.50
C ILE A 255 10.63 -12.57 -3.95
N TYR A 256 11.26 -11.41 -3.86
CA TYR A 256 10.54 -10.14 -3.69
C TYR A 256 9.79 -9.83 -5.00
N ASP A 257 8.46 -9.93 -4.98
CA ASP A 257 7.60 -9.73 -6.16
C ASP A 257 6.62 -8.56 -6.02
N GLY A 258 6.48 -7.99 -4.82
CA GLY A 258 5.60 -6.86 -4.53
C GLY A 258 4.29 -7.25 -3.86
N ALA A 259 4.06 -8.54 -3.57
CA ALA A 259 2.86 -9.00 -2.89
C ALA A 259 2.75 -8.44 -1.47
N TYR A 260 3.89 -8.13 -0.85
CA TYR A 260 3.95 -7.55 0.48
C TYR A 260 4.49 -6.13 0.44
N SER A 261 3.98 -5.24 1.30
CA SER A 261 4.53 -3.89 1.41
C SER A 261 6.02 -3.92 1.81
N ASN A 262 6.45 -4.92 2.59
CA ASN A 262 7.85 -5.12 2.97
C ASN A 262 8.73 -5.71 1.86
N ASP A 263 8.18 -5.98 0.67
CA ASP A 263 9.01 -6.27 -0.51
C ASP A 263 9.69 -5.01 -1.06
N TYR A 264 9.23 -3.83 -0.66
CA TYR A 264 9.78 -2.56 -1.09
C TYR A 264 10.77 -2.00 -0.06
N GLU A 265 11.74 -1.23 -0.54
CA GLU A 265 12.67 -0.45 0.28
C GLU A 265 12.67 1.01 -0.17
N TYR A 266 12.75 1.91 0.82
CA TYR A 266 13.01 3.32 0.56
C TYR A 266 14.48 3.53 0.19
N VAL A 267 14.73 4.29 -0.86
CA VAL A 267 16.07 4.69 -1.31
C VAL A 267 16.11 6.20 -1.46
N ASN A 268 16.79 6.87 -0.53
CA ASN A 268 16.90 8.33 -0.52
C ASN A 268 17.43 8.86 -1.87
N GLY A 269 16.67 9.76 -2.49
CA GLY A 269 17.01 10.39 -3.77
C GLY A 269 16.78 9.52 -5.01
N LEU A 270 16.12 8.36 -4.89
CA LEU A 270 15.73 7.57 -6.06
C LEU A 270 14.66 8.28 -6.91
N GLY A 271 13.64 8.82 -6.24
CA GLY A 271 12.60 9.65 -6.84
C GLY A 271 12.66 11.08 -6.32
N THR A 272 11.54 11.77 -6.43
CA THR A 272 11.40 13.18 -5.97
C THR A 272 10.80 13.30 -4.58
N LEU A 273 10.27 12.21 -4.02
CA LEU A 273 9.51 12.18 -2.76
C LEU A 273 10.33 11.57 -1.61
N ASP A 274 10.02 11.97 -0.38
CA ASP A 274 10.64 11.45 0.83
C ASP A 274 10.05 10.09 1.26
N GLU A 275 10.51 9.56 2.40
CA GLU A 275 10.06 8.27 2.94
C GLU A 275 8.55 8.23 3.26
N ALA A 276 7.94 9.39 3.53
CA ALA A 276 6.50 9.50 3.73
C ALA A 276 5.74 9.80 2.43
N ASN A 277 6.36 9.56 1.27
CA ASN A 277 5.82 9.81 -0.07
C ASN A 277 5.28 11.24 -0.24
N GLY A 278 6.00 12.21 0.32
CA GLY A 278 5.68 13.63 0.21
C GLY A 278 6.94 14.48 0.02
N ARG A 279 6.76 15.80 -0.01
CA ARG A 279 7.87 16.77 -0.01
C ARG A 279 7.42 18.14 0.50
N SER A 280 8.37 19.01 0.82
CA SER A 280 8.12 20.41 1.15
C SER A 280 8.25 21.29 -0.09
N GLY A 281 7.29 22.19 -0.31
CA GLY A 281 7.30 23.10 -1.45
C GLY A 281 6.08 24.01 -1.49
N VAL A 282 6.06 24.93 -2.45
CA VAL A 282 4.90 25.77 -2.75
C VAL A 282 3.84 24.97 -3.51
N THR A 283 2.59 25.33 -3.31
CA THR A 283 1.43 24.80 -4.04
C THR A 283 0.45 25.95 -4.33
N PRO A 284 -0.56 25.77 -5.20
CA PRO A 284 -1.57 26.81 -5.43
C PRO A 284 -2.28 27.29 -4.16
N GLU A 285 -2.58 26.38 -3.23
CA GLU A 285 -3.25 26.68 -1.96
C GLU A 285 -2.29 27.18 -0.87
N TYR A 286 -1.00 26.85 -0.98
CA TYR A 286 0.04 27.20 0.00
C TYR A 286 1.23 27.89 -0.70
N PRO A 287 1.07 29.15 -1.17
CA PRO A 287 2.09 29.84 -1.96
C PRO A 287 3.34 30.21 -1.15
N THR A 288 3.26 30.20 0.19
CA THR A 288 4.41 30.38 1.08
C THR A 288 5.15 29.07 1.39
N GLY A 289 4.66 27.94 0.84
CA GLY A 289 5.18 26.62 1.11
C GLY A 289 4.44 25.87 2.20
N THR A 290 4.35 24.56 2.03
CA THR A 290 3.90 23.58 3.02
C THR A 290 4.60 22.25 2.76
N TYR A 291 4.52 21.31 3.70
CA TYR A 291 4.72 19.91 3.37
C TYR A 291 3.43 19.34 2.82
N TYR A 292 3.53 18.48 1.80
CA TYR A 292 2.39 17.83 1.21
C TYR A 292 2.71 16.40 0.82
N TYR A 293 1.70 15.56 0.91
CA TYR A 293 1.74 14.19 0.45
C TYR A 293 1.33 14.09 -1.01
N VAL A 294 1.78 13.02 -1.65
CA VAL A 294 1.49 12.75 -3.04
C VAL A 294 0.92 11.34 -3.16
N ILE A 295 -0.20 11.21 -3.85
CA ILE A 295 -0.71 9.92 -4.31
C ILE A 295 0.03 9.59 -5.61
N THR A 296 0.67 8.41 -5.68
CA THR A 296 1.44 7.95 -6.85
C THR A 296 0.80 6.71 -7.47
N ASP A 297 1.17 6.40 -8.71
CA ASP A 297 0.78 5.11 -9.32
C ASP A 297 1.71 3.97 -8.87
N GLU A 298 2.95 4.29 -8.51
CA GLU A 298 3.91 3.35 -7.93
C GLU A 298 3.76 3.22 -6.41
N PHE A 299 4.34 2.15 -5.85
CA PHE A 299 4.38 1.96 -4.39
C PHE A 299 5.14 3.10 -3.68
N PRO A 300 4.66 3.60 -2.54
CA PRO A 300 3.35 3.32 -1.94
C PRO A 300 2.30 4.27 -2.57
N SER A 301 1.32 3.72 -3.30
CA SER A 301 0.34 4.55 -4.04
C SER A 301 -0.30 5.60 -3.14
N ILE A 302 -0.65 5.21 -1.92
CA ILE A 302 -0.99 6.10 -0.80
C ILE A 302 0.14 6.00 0.25
N PRO A 303 0.60 7.12 0.85
CA PRO A 303 1.65 7.12 1.85
C PRO A 303 1.44 6.15 3.03
N ARG A 304 2.54 5.68 3.63
CA ARG A 304 2.57 4.73 4.75
C ARG A 304 2.83 5.35 6.12
N TYR A 305 3.02 6.67 6.15
CA TYR A 305 3.39 7.42 7.35
C TYR A 305 2.72 8.79 7.38
N HIS A 306 2.39 9.25 8.58
CA HIS A 306 2.14 10.66 8.87
C HIS A 306 3.42 11.35 9.35
N LYS A 307 3.73 12.51 8.77
CA LYS A 307 4.85 13.40 9.04
C LYS A 307 4.57 14.28 10.25
N GLY A 308 3.31 14.62 10.49
CA GLY A 308 2.83 15.30 11.68
C GLY A 308 2.23 14.34 12.70
N SER A 309 1.42 14.89 13.62
CA SER A 309 0.65 14.10 14.58
C SER A 309 -0.78 13.86 14.06
N PRO A 310 -1.16 12.62 13.73
CA PRO A 310 -2.49 12.35 13.19
C PRO A 310 -3.59 12.53 14.23
N SER A 311 -4.74 13.03 13.77
CA SER A 311 -5.98 13.08 14.54
C SER A 311 -6.47 11.68 14.89
N GLN A 312 -6.99 11.53 16.11
CA GLN A 312 -7.56 10.26 16.57
C GLN A 312 -8.88 9.92 15.89
N ASP A 313 -9.51 10.87 15.19
CA ASP A 313 -10.73 10.62 14.41
C ASP A 313 -10.47 9.63 13.25
N PHE A 314 -9.21 9.45 12.86
CA PHE A 314 -8.78 8.50 11.82
C PHE A 314 -8.23 7.19 12.40
N LYS A 315 -8.26 7.00 13.71
CA LYS A 315 -7.76 5.78 14.35
C LYS A 315 -8.61 4.58 13.93
N ILE A 316 -7.97 3.49 13.50
CA ILE A 316 -8.63 2.23 13.15
C ILE A 316 -8.68 1.32 14.38
N GLY A 317 -9.86 0.77 14.67
CA GLY A 317 -10.09 -0.09 15.84
C GLY A 317 -10.68 0.66 17.04
N PRO A 318 -10.96 -0.06 18.15
CA PRO A 318 -11.44 0.54 19.40
C PRO A 318 -10.38 1.42 20.09
#